data_AF-A0A349X6X0-F1
#
_entry.id   AF-A0A349X6X0-F1
#
_cell.length_a   1.000
_cell.length_b   1.000
_cell.length_c   1.000
_cell.angle_alpha   90.00
_cell.angle_beta   90.00
_cell.angle_gamma   90.00
#
_symmetry.space_group_name_H-M   'P 1'
#
loop_
_entity.id
_entity.type
_entity.pdbx_description
1 polymer ?
#
loop_
_entity_poly.entity_id
_entity_poly.type
_entity_poly.pdbx_seq_one_letter_code
_entity_poly.pdbx_strand_id
1 'polypeptide(L)'
;MAVASSNTAQWSSRFAFTLTAIGSSVGLGNLWRFSAEAGNNGGGAFIALYLACVILIGIPTLMAEFLIGRAGKASSVVNSMQDLAERSNVSTHWSLGAWVGMGSSFLILSFYAVVAAWVMAYIPKFLFGTFDGMDAIQIAAEFETLKDSPLALA
;
A
#
# COMPACT_ATOMS: atom_id res chain seq x y z
N MET A 1 -4.84 -39.93 -9.75
CA MET A 1 -4.87 -38.53 -10.20
C MET A 1 -5.68 -37.74 -9.18
N ALA A 2 -5.02 -37.10 -8.22
CA ALA A 2 -5.71 -36.38 -7.15
C ALA A 2 -6.32 -35.10 -7.73
N VAL A 3 -7.64 -34.98 -7.67
CA VAL A 3 -8.37 -33.76 -7.97
C VAL A 3 -8.02 -32.75 -6.88
N ALA A 4 -7.24 -31.73 -7.20
CA ALA A 4 -7.02 -30.60 -6.32
C ALA A 4 -8.37 -29.90 -6.11
N SER A 5 -8.97 -30.03 -4.93
CA SER A 5 -10.14 -29.24 -4.55
C SER A 5 -9.72 -27.77 -4.47
N SER A 6 -10.07 -26.97 -5.47
CA SER A 6 -9.89 -25.52 -5.44
C SER A 6 -10.90 -24.88 -4.48
N ASN A 7 -10.67 -25.06 -3.17
CA ASN A 7 -11.33 -24.28 -2.14
C ASN A 7 -10.72 -22.87 -2.14
N THR A 8 -11.11 -22.03 -3.10
CA THR A 8 -10.73 -20.61 -3.12
C THR A 8 -11.45 -19.94 -1.95
N ALA A 9 -10.69 -19.50 -0.94
CA ALA A 9 -11.24 -18.83 0.23
C ALA A 9 -12.11 -17.64 -0.17
N GLN A 10 -13.37 -17.64 0.25
CA GLN A 10 -14.33 -16.56 0.01
C GLN A 10 -14.47 -15.69 1.25
N TRP A 11 -14.78 -14.41 1.05
CA TRP A 11 -15.04 -13.48 2.13
C TRP A 11 -16.31 -13.89 2.90
N SER A 12 -16.22 -13.90 4.23
CA SER A 12 -17.34 -14.25 5.11
C SER A 12 -18.52 -13.27 4.98
N SER A 13 -18.26 -11.99 4.67
CA SER A 13 -19.29 -10.97 4.49
C SER A 13 -18.82 -9.86 3.56
N ARG A 14 -19.77 -9.18 2.90
CA ARG A 14 -19.51 -7.94 2.14
C ARG A 14 -18.85 -6.87 3.00
N PHE A 15 -19.25 -6.79 4.27
CA PHE A 15 -18.65 -5.84 5.22
C PHE A 15 -17.18 -6.18 5.50
N ALA A 16 -16.87 -7.46 5.71
CA ALA A 16 -15.49 -7.91 5.91
C ALA A 16 -14.63 -7.61 4.68
N PHE A 17 -15.15 -7.86 3.47
CA PHE A 17 -14.48 -7.49 2.23
C PHE A 17 -14.17 -5.99 2.15
N THR A 18 -15.17 -5.13 2.40
CA THR A 18 -15.01 -3.68 2.35
C THR A 18 -14.01 -3.19 3.39
N LEU A 19 -14.07 -3.72 4.62
CA LEU A 19 -13.15 -3.33 5.69
C LEU A 19 -11.71 -3.70 5.38
N THR A 20 -11.47 -4.91 4.85
CA THR A 20 -10.12 -5.32 4.44
C THR A 20 -9.60 -4.50 3.25
N ALA A 21 -10.47 -4.17 2.29
CA ALA A 21 -10.08 -3.31 1.17
C ALA A 21 -9.72 -1.89 1.64
N ILE A 22 -10.50 -1.31 2.56
CA ILE A 22 -10.19 -0.01 3.18
C ILE A 22 -8.88 -0.10 3.95
N GLY A 23 -8.68 -1.15 4.76
CA GLY A 23 -7.44 -1.35 5.53
C GLY A 23 -6.20 -1.52 4.65
N SER A 24 -6.34 -2.10 3.45
CA SER A 24 -5.26 -2.20 2.47
C SER A 24 -4.92 -0.83 1.86
N SER A 25 -5.92 0.03 1.64
CA SER A 25 -5.74 1.35 1.01
C SER A 25 -5.32 2.45 1.99
N VAL A 26 -5.66 2.32 3.28
CA VAL A 26 -5.35 3.32 4.30
C VAL A 26 -4.10 2.87 5.06
N GLY A 27 -3.01 3.63 4.93
CA GLY A 27 -1.76 3.31 5.61
C GLY A 27 -0.80 4.49 5.73
N LEU A 28 0.46 4.18 6.00
CA LEU A 28 1.53 5.16 6.25
C LEU A 28 1.71 6.16 5.09
N GLY A 29 1.42 5.76 3.85
CA GLY A 29 1.49 6.64 2.68
C GLY A 29 0.60 7.87 2.80
N ASN A 30 -0.60 7.73 3.36
CA ASN A 30 -1.53 8.84 3.54
C ASN A 30 -1.10 9.79 4.67
N LEU A 31 -0.32 9.30 5.64
CA LEU A 31 0.08 10.07 6.81
C LEU A 31 1.44 10.76 6.63
N TRP A 32 2.41 10.05 6.06
CA TRP A 32 3.79 10.53 5.91
C TRP A 32 4.09 11.01 4.50
N ARG A 33 3.84 10.18 3.47
CA ARG A 33 4.25 10.54 2.11
C ARG A 33 3.40 11.67 1.54
N PHE A 34 2.09 11.60 1.75
CA PHE A 34 1.16 12.65 1.30
C PHE A 34 1.45 14.00 1.96
N SER A 35 1.69 14.03 3.27
CA SER A 35 1.99 15.28 3.99
C SER A 35 3.31 15.91 3.53
N ALA A 36 4.35 15.10 3.34
CA ALA A 36 5.63 15.57 2.80
C ALA A 36 5.50 16.11 1.37
N GLU A 37 4.79 15.40 0.49
CA GLU A 37 4.62 15.81 -0.90
C GLU A 37 3.74 17.06 -1.02
N ALA A 38 2.65 17.15 -0.24
CA ALA A 38 1.80 18.33 -0.21
C ALA A 38 2.54 19.56 0.35
N GLY A 39 3.37 19.38 1.39
CA GLY A 39 4.20 20.45 1.94
C GLY A 39 5.21 21.02 0.94
N ASN A 40 5.87 20.15 0.17
CA ASN A 40 6.92 20.56 -0.76
C ASN A 40 6.39 21.07 -2.12
N ASN A 41 5.20 20.67 -2.55
CA ASN A 41 4.68 20.96 -3.90
C ASN A 41 3.59 22.05 -3.93
N GLY A 42 3.64 23.00 -3.00
CA GLY A 42 2.71 24.15 -3.01
C GLY A 42 1.32 23.86 -2.43
N GLY A 43 1.19 22.85 -1.56
CA GLY A 43 0.04 22.64 -0.69
C GLY A 43 -1.28 22.49 -1.45
N GLY A 44 -2.11 23.54 -1.41
CA GLY A 44 -3.47 23.53 -1.95
C GLY A 44 -3.55 23.26 -3.46
N ALA A 45 -2.61 23.79 -4.25
CA ALA A 45 -2.58 23.56 -5.70
C ALA A 45 -2.28 22.08 -6.03
N PHE A 46 -1.33 21.49 -5.29
CA PHE A 46 -1.03 20.06 -5.38
C PHE A 46 -2.23 19.21 -4.98
N ILE A 47 -2.92 19.55 -3.89
CA ILE A 47 -4.09 18.80 -3.42
C ILE A 47 -5.22 18.81 -4.47
N ALA A 48 -5.49 19.95 -5.11
CA ALA A 48 -6.51 20.03 -6.14
C ALA A 48 -6.20 19.11 -7.34
N LEU A 49 -4.94 19.12 -7.82
CA LEU A 49 -4.50 18.26 -8.91
C LEU A 49 -4.49 16.78 -8.48
N TYR A 50 -4.04 16.49 -7.27
CA TYR A 50 -4.07 15.15 -6.68
C TYR A 50 -5.49 14.57 -6.67
N LEU A 51 -6.49 15.33 -6.22
CA LEU A 51 -7.89 14.90 -6.22
C LEU A 51 -8.42 14.67 -7.64
N ALA A 52 -8.08 15.54 -8.59
CA ALA A 52 -8.45 15.35 -9.99
C ALA A 52 -7.87 14.03 -10.54
N CYS A 53 -6.59 13.75 -10.28
CA CYS A 53 -5.94 12.50 -10.68
C CYS A 53 -6.56 11.27 -9.99
N VAL A 54 -6.92 11.36 -8.71
CA VAL A 54 -7.60 10.25 -8.00
C VAL A 54 -8.93 9.93 -8.66
N ILE A 55 -9.73 10.94 -9.01
CA ILE A 55 -11.05 10.72 -9.63
C ILE A 55 -10.91 10.20 -11.07
N LEU A 56 -10.00 10.80 -11.86
CA LEU A 56 -9.89 10.50 -13.30
C LEU A 56 -9.06 9.26 -13.61
N ILE A 57 -8.10 8.91 -12.76
CA ILE A 57 -7.15 7.82 -13.00
C ILE A 57 -7.28 6.76 -11.90
N GLY A 58 -7.26 7.17 -10.64
CA GLY A 58 -7.31 6.25 -9.49
C GLY A 58 -8.56 5.38 -9.46
N ILE A 59 -9.75 6.00 -9.49
CA ILE A 59 -11.02 5.26 -9.45
C ILE A 59 -11.18 4.32 -10.66
N PRO A 60 -10.97 4.75 -11.92
CA PRO A 60 -11.08 3.83 -13.06
C PRO A 60 -10.08 2.66 -12.99
N THR A 61 -8.85 2.91 -12.55
CA THR A 61 -7.82 1.87 -12.41
C THR A 61 -8.23 0.85 -11.34
N LEU A 62 -8.68 1.32 -10.17
CA LEU A 62 -9.16 0.46 -9.09
C LEU A 62 -10.37 -0.38 -9.53
N MET A 63 -11.30 0.21 -10.28
CA MET A 63 -12.44 -0.52 -10.83
C MET A 63 -11.99 -1.59 -11.83
N ALA A 64 -11.01 -1.29 -12.69
CA ALA A 64 -10.47 -2.25 -13.63
C ALA A 64 -9.81 -3.43 -12.90
N GLU A 65 -8.94 -3.17 -11.91
CA GLU A 65 -8.30 -4.21 -11.10
C GLU A 65 -9.32 -5.09 -10.37
N PHE A 66 -10.35 -4.46 -9.79
CA PHE A 66 -11.40 -5.19 -9.09
C PHE A 66 -12.22 -6.10 -10.03
N LEU A 67 -12.56 -5.61 -11.23
CA LEU A 67 -13.27 -6.40 -12.24
C LEU A 67 -12.44 -7.60 -12.69
N ILE A 68 -11.14 -7.42 -12.91
CA ILE A 68 -10.24 -8.48 -13.34
C ILE A 68 -10.10 -9.54 -12.25
N GLY A 69 -9.88 -9.14 -11.00
CA GLY A 69 -9.78 -10.06 -9.86
C GLY A 69 -11.08 -10.83 -9.60
N ARG A 70 -12.23 -10.18 -9.78
CA ARG A 70 -13.55 -10.83 -9.63
C ARG A 70 -13.85 -11.82 -10.76
N ALA A 71 -13.40 -11.52 -11.98
CA ALA A 71 -13.66 -12.35 -13.16
C ALA A 71 -12.80 -13.61 -13.20
N GLY A 72 -11.49 -13.52 -12.93
CA GLY A 72 -10.58 -14.65 -13.09
C GLY A 72 -10.65 -15.70 -11.97
N LYS A 73 -11.24 -15.38 -10.79
CA LYS A 73 -11.43 -16.28 -9.64
C LYS A 73 -10.21 -17.15 -9.27
N ALA A 74 -9.01 -16.73 -9.66
CA ALA A 74 -7.78 -17.48 -9.51
C ALA A 74 -7.03 -17.03 -8.26
N SER A 75 -6.27 -17.95 -7.66
CA SER A 75 -5.51 -17.68 -6.42
C SER A 75 -4.36 -16.68 -6.60
N SER A 76 -4.05 -16.25 -7.83
CA SER A 76 -2.96 -15.31 -8.15
C SER A 76 -3.43 -14.29 -9.18
N VAL A 77 -3.00 -13.04 -9.02
CA VAL A 77 -3.30 -11.92 -9.93
C VAL A 77 -2.81 -12.22 -11.35
N VAL A 78 -1.65 -12.87 -11.49
CA VAL A 78 -1.10 -13.27 -12.80
C VAL A 78 -2.01 -14.29 -13.48
N ASN A 79 -2.46 -15.30 -12.74
CA ASN A 79 -3.35 -16.34 -13.28
C ASN A 79 -4.74 -15.76 -13.62
N SER A 80 -5.23 -14.80 -12.82
CA SER A 80 -6.50 -14.11 -13.08
C SER A 80 -6.43 -13.29 -14.38
N MET A 81 -5.29 -12.64 -14.65
CA MET A 81 -5.06 -11.90 -15.89
C MET A 81 -4.87 -12.80 -17.10
N GLN A 82 -4.19 -13.94 -16.96
CA GLN A 82 -4.03 -14.93 -18.03
C GLN A 82 -5.37 -15.57 -18.41
N ASP A 83 -6.13 -16.06 -17.43
CA ASP A 83 -7.46 -16.65 -17.65
C ASP A 83 -8.42 -15.64 -18.32
N LEU A 84 -8.40 -14.38 -17.89
CA LEU A 84 -9.22 -13.35 -18.52
C LEU A 84 -8.75 -13.01 -19.95
N ALA A 85 -7.44 -13.00 -20.19
CA ALA A 85 -6.88 -12.75 -21.52
C ALA A 85 -7.30 -13.87 -22.50
N GLU A 86 -7.21 -15.12 -22.08
CA GLU A 86 -7.64 -16.28 -22.86
C GLU A 86 -9.14 -16.24 -23.15
N ARG A 87 -9.99 -15.97 -22.14
CA ARG A 87 -11.44 -15.85 -22.31
C ARG A 87 -11.86 -14.71 -23.23
N SER A 88 -11.11 -13.61 -23.20
CA SER A 88 -11.38 -12.42 -24.01
C SER A 88 -10.72 -12.48 -25.38
N ASN A 89 -10.06 -13.59 -25.72
CA ASN A 89 -9.36 -13.83 -26.98
C ASN A 89 -8.31 -12.75 -27.30
N VAL A 90 -7.65 -12.24 -26.26
CA VAL A 90 -6.56 -11.26 -26.32
C VAL A 90 -5.25 -11.91 -25.90
N SER A 91 -4.14 -11.26 -26.25
CA SER A 91 -2.80 -11.80 -26.00
C SER A 91 -2.53 -12.04 -24.51
N THR A 92 -2.01 -13.21 -24.15
CA THR A 92 -1.58 -13.54 -22.77
C THR A 92 -0.42 -12.67 -22.27
N HIS A 93 0.24 -11.91 -23.15
CA HIS A 93 1.27 -10.93 -22.82
C HIS A 93 0.78 -9.82 -21.89
N TRP A 94 -0.54 -9.57 -21.81
CA TRP A 94 -1.11 -8.65 -20.82
C TRP A 94 -0.81 -9.06 -19.37
N SER A 95 -0.51 -10.35 -19.12
CA SER A 95 -0.06 -10.83 -17.81
C SER A 95 1.31 -10.32 -17.38
N LEU A 96 2.11 -9.74 -18.30
CA LEU A 96 3.37 -9.08 -17.96
C LEU A 96 3.14 -7.88 -17.02
N GLY A 97 2.04 -7.15 -17.20
CA GLY A 97 1.67 -6.04 -16.31
C GLY A 97 1.43 -6.52 -14.88
N ALA A 98 0.83 -7.70 -14.71
CA ALA A 98 0.63 -8.31 -13.39
C ALA A 98 1.96 -8.71 -12.73
N TRP A 99 2.93 -9.20 -13.51
CA TRP A 99 4.27 -9.50 -13.02
C TRP A 99 5.01 -8.24 -12.55
N VAL A 100 4.94 -7.16 -13.33
CA VAL A 100 5.52 -5.87 -12.95
C VAL A 100 4.85 -5.33 -11.68
N GLY A 101 3.52 -5.41 -11.57
CA GLY A 101 2.78 -5.00 -10.38
C GLY A 101 3.16 -5.80 -9.14
N MET A 102 3.34 -7.12 -9.27
CA MET A 102 3.79 -7.97 -8.17
C MET A 102 5.22 -7.62 -7.72
N GLY A 103 6.13 -7.41 -8.67
CA GLY A 103 7.50 -6.97 -8.37
C GLY A 103 7.54 -5.59 -7.71
N SER A 104 6.74 -4.65 -8.21
CA SER A 104 6.60 -3.31 -7.62
C SER A 104 6.08 -3.37 -6.19
N SER A 105 5.04 -4.18 -5.94
CA SER A 105 4.47 -4.36 -4.60
C SER A 105 5.49 -4.92 -3.62
N PHE A 106 6.32 -5.88 -4.05
CA PHE A 106 7.40 -6.43 -3.23
C PHE A 106 8.46 -5.37 -2.87
N LEU A 107 8.88 -4.56 -3.85
CA LEU A 107 9.84 -3.47 -3.62
C LEU A 107 9.25 -2.40 -2.69
N ILE A 108 7.95 -2.08 -2.85
CA ILE A 108 7.25 -1.13 -1.99
C ILE A 108 7.24 -1.62 -0.55
N LEU A 109 6.93 -2.90 -0.33
CA LEU A 109 6.91 -3.50 0.99
C LEU A 109 8.27 -3.42 1.71
N SER A 110 9.36 -3.59 0.97
CA SER A 110 10.73 -3.53 1.50
C SER A 110 11.02 -2.20 2.20
N PHE A 111 10.76 -1.06 1.55
CA PHE A 111 10.97 0.24 2.19
C PHE A 111 9.87 0.60 3.19
N TYR A 112 8.63 0.12 2.98
CA TYR A 112 7.54 0.32 3.94
C TYR A 112 7.84 -0.30 5.30
N ALA A 113 8.53 -1.44 5.33
CA ALA A 113 8.96 -2.08 6.57
C ALA A 113 9.88 -1.18 7.39
N VAL A 114 10.79 -0.44 6.73
CA VAL A 114 11.69 0.52 7.39
C VAL A 114 10.91 1.69 8.00
N VAL A 115 9.97 2.26 7.25
CA VAL A 115 9.13 3.37 7.76
C VAL A 115 8.26 2.90 8.93
N ALA A 116 7.71 1.68 8.85
CA ALA A 116 6.97 1.08 9.95
C ALA A 116 7.85 0.88 11.20
N ALA A 117 9.12 0.49 11.03
CA ALA A 117 10.06 0.36 12.14
C ALA A 117 10.30 1.70 12.85
N TRP A 118 10.38 2.82 12.11
CA TRP A 118 10.45 4.14 12.75
C TRP A 118 9.23 4.40 13.61
N VAL A 119 8.01 4.18 13.10
CA VAL A 119 6.78 4.36 13.88
C VAL A 119 6.80 3.50 15.14
N MET A 120 7.21 2.23 15.03
CA MET A 120 7.31 1.32 16.17
C MET A 120 8.29 1.81 17.24
N ALA A 121 9.43 2.42 16.86
CA ALA A 121 10.36 3.04 17.81
C ALA A 121 9.79 4.27 18.53
N TYR A 122 8.93 5.03 17.86
CA TYR A 122 8.33 6.23 18.44
C TYR A 122 7.18 5.92 19.41
N ILE A 123 6.44 4.82 19.22
CA ILE A 123 5.33 4.42 20.12
C ILE A 123 5.74 4.42 21.61
N PRO A 124 6.79 3.71 22.05
CA PRO A 124 7.19 3.72 23.46
C PRO A 124 7.68 5.11 23.91
N LYS A 125 8.40 5.86 23.07
CA LYS A 125 8.84 7.23 23.39
C LYS A 125 7.66 8.16 23.68
N PHE A 126 6.55 8.01 22.96
CA PHE A 126 5.30 8.73 23.23
C PHE A 126 4.59 8.24 24.48
N LEU A 127 4.56 6.93 24.73
CA LEU A 127 3.89 6.34 25.90
C LEU A 127 4.61 6.66 27.22
N PHE A 128 5.94 6.70 27.22
CA PHE A 128 6.76 6.97 28.40
C PHE A 128 7.07 8.46 28.61
N GLY A 129 6.51 9.36 27.79
CA GLY A 129 6.67 10.80 27.96
C GLY A 129 8.09 11.31 27.70
N THR A 130 8.88 10.60 26.87
CA THR A 130 10.26 11.00 26.56
C THR A 130 10.35 12.40 25.95
N PHE A 131 9.29 12.84 25.28
CA PHE A 131 9.18 14.15 24.63
C PHE A 131 8.70 15.29 25.55
N ASP A 132 8.41 15.03 26.83
CA ASP A 132 7.91 16.06 27.73
C ASP A 132 9.00 17.10 28.04
N GLY A 133 8.70 18.37 27.76
CA GLY A 133 9.63 19.49 27.93
C GLY A 133 10.74 19.63 26.87
N MET A 134 10.73 18.84 25.78
CA MET A 134 11.69 19.00 24.67
C MET A 134 11.22 20.04 23.63
N ASP A 135 12.16 20.84 23.13
CA ASP A 135 11.93 21.78 22.03
C ASP A 135 11.92 21.08 20.67
N ALA A 136 11.30 21.69 19.66
CA ALA A 136 11.16 21.13 18.32
C ALA A 136 12.51 20.75 17.67
N ILE A 137 13.57 21.49 17.99
CA ILE A 137 14.94 21.22 17.50
C ILE A 137 15.48 19.92 18.09
N GLN A 138 15.20 19.66 19.38
CA GLN A 138 15.65 18.45 20.07
C GLN A 138 14.91 17.21 19.55
N ILE A 139 13.61 17.34 19.29
CA ILE A 139 12.79 16.29 18.69
C ILE A 139 13.28 15.96 17.27
N ALA A 140 13.67 16.97 16.48
CA ALA A 140 14.23 16.75 15.16
C ALA A 140 15.60 16.04 15.22
N ALA A 141 16.45 16.38 16.19
CA ALA A 141 17.75 15.74 16.36
C ALA A 141 17.64 14.25 16.78
N GLU A 142 16.62 13.90 17.56
CA GLU A 142 16.28 12.51 17.90
C GLU A 142 15.96 11.66 16.66
N PHE A 143 15.31 12.25 15.65
CA PHE A 143 15.01 11.56 14.40
C PHE A 143 16.27 11.27 13.58
N GLU A 144 17.18 12.25 13.45
CA GLU A 144 18.46 12.02 12.78
C GLU A 144 19.30 10.96 13.49
N THR A 145 19.32 10.99 14.83
CA THR A 145 19.99 9.96 15.64
C THR A 145 19.42 8.56 15.40
N LEU A 146 18.09 8.43 15.31
CA LEU A 146 17.44 7.16 14.98
C LEU A 146 17.80 6.68 13.56
N LYS A 147 17.92 7.60 12.60
CA LYS A 147 18.28 7.29 11.21
C LYS A 147 19.71 6.77 11.10
N ASP A 148 20.61 7.33 11.89
CA ASP A 148 22.05 6.99 11.87
C ASP A 148 22.40 5.78 12.77
N SER A 149 21.49 5.35 13.65
CA SER A 149 21.72 4.29 14.64
C SER A 149 20.79 3.07 14.43
N PRO A 150 21.18 2.05 13.64
CA PRO A 150 20.35 0.86 13.41
C PRO A 150 20.08 0.05 14.70
N LEU A 151 20.95 0.20 15.71
CA LEU A 151 20.89 -0.50 17.00
C LEU A 151 19.97 0.15 18.04
N ALA A 152 19.49 1.38 17.81
CA ALA A 152 18.53 2.03 18.71
C ALA A 152 17.09 1.46 18.58
N LEU A 153 16.90 0.53 17.64
CA LEU A 153 15.65 -0.19 17.36
C LEU A 153 15.55 -1.57 18.04
N ALA A 154 16.61 -2.00 18.74
CA ALA A 154 16.67 -3.26 19.51
C ALA A 154 16.42 -3.00 20.99
#